data_AF-A0A7F5R3J0-F1
#
_entry.id   AF-A0A7F5R3J0-F1
#
_cell.length_a   1.000
_cell.length_b   1.000
_cell.length_c   1.000
_cell.angle_alpha   90.00
_cell.angle_beta   90.00
_cell.angle_gamma   90.00
#
_symmetry.space_group_name_H-M   'P 1'
#
loop_
_entity.id
_entity.type
_entity.pdbx_description
1 polymer ?
#
loop_
_entity_poly.entity_id
_entity_poly.type
_entity_poly.pdbx_seq_one_letter_code
_entity_poly.pdbx_strand_id
1 'polypeptide(L)'
;MENCTDLKSRLKRWWNNVKLKESLQHFGLLITLCAYAAMGGFIFRYFEHPAEIDRLQRLNWVVNLKKQLLIEVIVNSSQKENLEDVILSELERYEIVLHEAFSGGLFNNGKIYNVFLEDDVFNKWTILKSVFFSSTILTTIGYGNIVPMTTGGRVFCILFAFIGIPLTLTVIADWGRLFASVVSTFMRYMPPLPHSVKNVSKINRTSFYALAAVCFLFVYLAAGAALFVIWEDEWTFFDGFYFCFITMTTIGFGDLVPS
;
A
#
# COMPACT_ATOMS: atom_id res chain seq x y z
N MET A 1 26.01 2.56 42.70
CA MET A 1 26.21 3.60 41.65
C MET A 1 27.13 3.15 40.49
N GLU A 2 27.68 1.92 40.49
CA GLU A 2 28.64 1.46 39.47
C GLU A 2 28.03 0.88 38.17
N ASN A 3 26.74 0.52 38.12
CA ASN A 3 26.15 -0.10 36.92
C ASN A 3 25.76 0.89 35.80
N CYS A 4 25.59 2.18 36.11
CA CYS A 4 25.14 3.17 35.12
C CYS A 4 26.29 3.71 34.25
N THR A 5 27.52 3.68 34.77
CA THR A 5 28.75 4.07 34.04
C THR A 5 29.17 3.02 33.02
N ASP A 6 28.93 1.73 33.29
CA ASP A 6 29.26 0.64 32.36
C ASP A 6 28.40 0.71 31.08
N LEU A 7 27.08 0.90 31.20
CA LEU A 7 26.18 0.93 30.05
C LEU A 7 26.49 2.10 29.09
N LYS A 8 26.69 3.31 29.62
CA LYS A 8 27.06 4.49 28.81
C LYS A 8 28.41 4.30 28.13
N SER A 9 29.38 3.68 28.81
CA SER A 9 30.69 3.41 28.23
C SER A 9 30.63 2.36 27.11
N ARG A 10 29.77 1.35 27.26
CA ARG A 10 29.55 0.28 26.27
C ARG A 10 28.78 0.78 25.06
N LEU A 11 27.77 1.65 25.26
CA LEU A 11 27.06 2.33 24.17
C LEU A 11 27.98 3.28 23.38
N LYS A 12 28.85 4.03 24.07
CA LYS A 12 29.83 4.93 23.42
C LYS A 12 30.89 4.16 22.63
N ARG A 13 31.34 3.02 23.15
CA ARG A 13 32.30 2.13 22.47
C ARG A 13 31.66 1.40 21.28
N TRP A 14 30.38 1.04 21.38
CA TRP A 14 29.58 0.52 20.27
C TRP A 14 29.43 1.59 19.17
N TRP A 15 29.01 2.81 19.53
CA TRP A 15 28.84 3.93 18.59
C TRP A 15 30.13 4.25 17.83
N ASN A 16 31.28 4.26 18.52
CA ASN A 16 32.59 4.50 17.89
C ASN A 16 33.07 3.34 17.01
N ASN A 17 32.56 2.12 17.21
CA ASN A 17 32.86 0.95 16.39
C ASN A 17 31.86 0.72 15.26
N VAL A 18 30.75 1.47 15.22
CA VAL A 18 29.88 1.52 14.04
C VAL A 18 30.68 2.18 12.93
N LYS A 19 31.24 1.36 12.04
CA LYS A 19 31.94 1.81 10.85
C LYS A 19 30.93 2.49 9.93
N LEU A 20 30.77 3.80 10.09
CA LEU A 20 29.84 4.64 9.33
C LEU A 20 29.95 4.37 7.81
N LYS A 21 31.17 4.12 7.32
CA LYS A 21 31.45 3.85 5.89
C LYS A 21 30.87 2.53 5.37
N GLU A 22 30.80 1.49 6.20
CA GLU A 22 30.19 0.20 5.82
C GLU A 22 28.66 0.30 5.87
N SER A 23 28.11 0.96 6.90
CA SER A 23 26.67 1.24 7.00
C SER A 23 26.14 2.09 5.84
N LEU A 24 26.90 3.11 5.43
CA LEU A 24 26.56 4.02 4.31
C LEU A 24 26.31 3.31 2.98
N GLN A 25 27.01 2.20 2.70
CA GLN A 25 26.82 1.45 1.44
C GLN A 25 25.44 0.78 1.39
N HIS A 26 24.98 0.23 2.52
CA HIS A 26 23.67 -0.42 2.63
C HIS A 26 22.51 0.59 2.52
N PHE A 27 22.67 1.78 3.10
CA PHE A 27 21.70 2.87 2.95
C PHE A 27 21.69 3.44 1.53
N GLY A 28 22.84 3.49 0.84
CA GLY A 28 22.93 3.94 -0.55
C GLY A 28 22.09 3.08 -1.51
N LEU A 29 22.10 1.75 -1.32
CA LEU A 29 21.29 0.83 -2.12
C LEU A 29 19.79 1.03 -1.85
N LEU A 30 19.39 1.23 -0.60
CA LEU A 30 17.99 1.54 -0.24
C LEU A 30 17.54 2.87 -0.86
N ILE A 31 18.35 3.93 -0.76
CA ILE A 31 18.05 5.24 -1.35
C ILE A 31 17.89 5.12 -2.86
N THR A 32 18.74 4.32 -3.52
CA THR A 32 18.65 4.04 -4.96
C THR A 32 17.33 3.36 -5.31
N LEU A 33 16.88 2.38 -4.51
CA LEU A 33 15.58 1.72 -4.70
C LEU A 33 14.42 2.71 -4.51
N CYS A 34 14.47 3.57 -3.48
CA CYS A 34 13.45 4.59 -3.26
C CYS A 34 13.38 5.60 -4.42
N ALA A 35 14.53 6.03 -4.95
CA ALA A 35 14.59 6.90 -6.12
C ALA A 35 14.04 6.21 -7.38
N TYR A 36 14.35 4.92 -7.56
CA TYR A 36 13.83 4.11 -8.67
C TYR A 36 12.30 3.99 -8.60
N ALA A 37 11.73 3.74 -7.42
CA ALA A 37 10.29 3.72 -7.19
C ALA A 37 9.62 5.08 -7.46
N ALA A 38 10.23 6.17 -6.98
CA ALA A 38 9.72 7.51 -7.23
C ALA A 38 9.70 7.83 -8.73
N MET A 39 10.80 7.56 -9.43
CA MET A 39 10.91 7.73 -10.89
C MET A 39 9.88 6.88 -11.64
N GLY A 40 9.70 5.62 -11.25
CA GLY A 40 8.68 4.74 -11.81
C GLY A 40 7.28 5.34 -11.67
N GLY A 41 6.94 5.84 -10.48
CA GLY A 41 5.67 6.52 -10.21
C GLY A 41 5.41 7.72 -11.12
N PHE A 42 6.42 8.58 -11.34
CA PHE A 42 6.29 9.71 -12.27
C PHE A 42 6.05 9.27 -13.72
N ILE A 43 6.73 8.21 -14.18
CA ILE A 43 6.57 7.69 -15.54
C ILE A 43 5.20 7.02 -15.71
N PHE A 44 4.74 6.25 -14.72
CA PHE A 44 3.39 5.68 -14.76
C PHE A 44 2.32 6.77 -14.82
N ARG A 45 2.44 7.81 -13.98
CA ARG A 45 1.54 8.96 -14.03
C ARG A 45 1.57 9.61 -15.41
N TYR A 46 2.74 9.79 -16.01
CA TYR A 46 2.86 10.38 -17.34
C TYR A 46 2.05 9.61 -18.41
N PHE A 47 2.09 8.27 -18.41
CA PHE A 47 1.35 7.46 -19.36
C PHE A 47 -0.15 7.37 -19.05
N GLU A 48 -0.51 7.20 -17.78
CA GLU A 48 -1.88 6.78 -17.40
C GLU A 48 -2.77 7.95 -17.00
N HIS A 49 -2.20 9.05 -16.47
CA HIS A 49 -2.99 10.18 -15.98
C HIS A 49 -3.88 10.81 -17.07
N PRO A 50 -3.39 11.10 -18.30
CA PRO A 50 -4.25 11.70 -19.33
C PRO A 50 -5.42 10.80 -19.71
N ALA A 51 -5.15 9.50 -19.90
CA ALA A 51 -6.17 8.52 -20.24
C ALA A 51 -7.22 8.34 -19.12
N GLU A 52 -6.79 8.45 -17.86
CA GLU A 52 -7.68 8.40 -16.71
C GLU A 52 -8.60 9.62 -16.64
N ILE A 53 -8.07 10.83 -16.87
CA ILE A 53 -8.90 12.05 -16.92
C ILE A 53 -9.95 11.95 -18.03
N ASP A 54 -9.55 11.52 -19.23
CA ASP A 54 -10.50 11.32 -20.33
C ASP A 54 -11.58 10.29 -19.99
N ARG A 55 -11.20 9.21 -19.30
CA ARG A 55 -12.13 8.17 -18.83
C ARG A 55 -13.13 8.74 -17.82
N LEU A 56 -12.66 9.49 -16.82
CA LEU A 56 -13.49 10.11 -15.78
C LEU A 56 -14.46 11.12 -16.39
N GLN A 57 -14.00 11.96 -17.33
CA GLN A 57 -14.86 12.91 -18.04
C GLN A 57 -15.96 12.22 -18.85
N ARG A 58 -15.61 11.19 -19.63
CA ARG A 58 -16.58 10.41 -20.40
C ARG A 58 -17.63 9.79 -19.48
N LEU A 59 -17.19 9.16 -18.41
CA LEU A 59 -18.08 8.43 -17.51
C LEU A 59 -19.01 9.37 -16.73
N ASN A 60 -18.50 10.51 -16.26
CA ASN A 60 -19.35 11.58 -15.68
C ASN A 60 -20.37 12.12 -16.68
N TRP A 61 -20.00 12.30 -17.95
CA TRP A 61 -20.93 12.72 -18.99
C TRP A 61 -22.04 11.69 -19.24
N VAL A 62 -21.69 10.41 -19.38
CA VAL A 62 -22.68 9.33 -19.61
C VAL A 62 -23.64 9.19 -18.44
N VAL A 63 -23.15 9.24 -17.19
CA VAL A 63 -23.98 9.19 -15.98
C VAL A 63 -25.00 10.33 -15.96
N ASN A 64 -24.56 11.57 -16.20
CA ASN A 64 -25.45 12.74 -16.19
C ASN A 64 -26.47 12.71 -17.33
N LEU A 65 -26.06 12.28 -18.53
CA LEU A 65 -26.95 12.13 -19.67
C LEU A 65 -28.06 11.10 -19.38
N LYS A 66 -27.69 9.91 -18.88
CA LYS A 66 -28.65 8.86 -18.56
C LYS A 66 -29.58 9.24 -17.41
N LYS A 67 -29.06 9.96 -16.42
CA LYS A 67 -29.88 10.55 -15.36
C LYS A 67 -30.92 11.53 -15.91
N GLN A 68 -30.52 12.42 -16.82
CA GLN A 68 -31.45 13.38 -17.43
C GLN A 68 -32.53 12.68 -18.27
N LEU A 69 -32.16 11.68 -19.07
CA LEU A 69 -33.10 10.88 -19.86
C LEU A 69 -34.11 10.15 -18.97
N LEU A 70 -33.65 9.55 -17.87
CA LEU A 70 -34.54 8.89 -16.90
C LEU A 70 -35.54 9.89 -16.30
N ILE A 71 -35.08 11.08 -15.90
CA ILE A 71 -35.95 12.13 -15.36
C ILE A 71 -36.96 12.59 -16.43
N GLU A 72 -36.52 12.80 -17.66
CA GLU A 72 -37.39 13.21 -18.77
C GLU A 72 -38.49 12.17 -19.03
N VAL A 73 -38.12 10.88 -19.05
CA VAL A 73 -39.08 9.79 -19.17
C VAL A 73 -40.06 9.85 -18.00
N ILE A 74 -39.61 9.88 -16.76
CA ILE A 74 -40.48 9.92 -15.56
C ILE A 74 -41.44 11.12 -15.57
N VAL A 75 -40.98 12.30 -16.00
CA VAL A 75 -41.78 13.53 -16.00
C VAL A 75 -42.80 13.54 -17.15
N ASN A 76 -42.43 13.05 -18.33
CA ASN A 76 -43.26 13.10 -19.53
C ASN A 76 -44.23 11.91 -19.66
N SER A 77 -44.21 10.98 -18.71
CA SER A 77 -44.83 9.67 -18.88
C SER A 77 -46.24 9.53 -18.28
N SER A 78 -46.90 10.64 -17.98
CA SER A 78 -48.25 10.70 -17.37
C SER A 78 -49.40 10.14 -18.23
N GLN A 79 -49.14 9.56 -19.42
CA GLN A 79 -50.18 9.15 -20.39
C GLN A 79 -49.94 7.81 -21.14
N LYS A 80 -48.98 6.95 -20.75
CA LYS A 80 -48.69 5.69 -21.50
C LYS A 80 -49.22 4.41 -20.84
N GLU A 81 -49.84 3.52 -21.63
CA GLU A 81 -50.37 2.21 -21.20
C GLU A 81 -49.28 1.18 -20.83
N ASN A 82 -48.01 1.39 -21.23
CA ASN A 82 -46.86 0.54 -20.88
C ASN A 82 -45.81 1.30 -20.05
N LEU A 83 -46.27 2.13 -19.11
CA LEU A 83 -45.43 3.03 -18.34
C LEU A 83 -44.35 2.31 -17.52
N GLU A 84 -44.76 1.28 -16.79
CA GLU A 84 -43.89 0.56 -15.86
C GLU A 84 -42.74 -0.12 -16.59
N ASP A 85 -43.01 -0.81 -17.70
CA ASP A 85 -41.98 -1.48 -18.51
C ASP A 85 -40.95 -0.49 -19.07
N VAL A 86 -41.39 0.69 -19.51
CA VAL A 86 -40.49 1.72 -20.05
C VAL A 86 -39.61 2.29 -18.95
N ILE A 87 -40.18 2.62 -17.78
CA ILE A 87 -39.41 3.12 -16.64
C ILE A 87 -38.40 2.08 -16.16
N LEU A 88 -38.82 0.81 -15.99
CA LEU A 88 -37.95 -0.27 -15.55
C LEU A 88 -36.79 -0.46 -16.53
N SER A 89 -37.06 -0.40 -17.85
CA SER A 89 -36.01 -0.54 -18.86
C SER A 89 -34.98 0.60 -18.87
N GLU A 90 -35.41 1.84 -18.60
CA GLU A 90 -34.48 2.98 -18.51
C GLU A 90 -33.77 3.02 -17.16
N LEU A 91 -34.43 2.58 -16.09
CA LEU A 91 -33.83 2.43 -14.77
C LEU A 91 -32.70 1.40 -14.80
N GLU A 92 -32.90 0.24 -15.42
CA GLU A 92 -31.88 -0.79 -15.59
C GLU A 92 -30.66 -0.26 -16.36
N ARG A 93 -30.89 0.50 -17.44
CA ARG A 93 -29.81 1.14 -18.20
C ARG A 93 -29.05 2.18 -17.38
N TYR A 94 -29.75 2.95 -16.55
CA TYR A 94 -29.12 3.89 -15.64
C TYR A 94 -28.32 3.17 -14.54
N GLU A 95 -28.85 2.08 -14.00
CA GLU A 95 -28.20 1.27 -12.98
C GLU A 95 -26.88 0.65 -13.49
N ILE A 96 -26.86 0.14 -14.72
CA ILE A 96 -25.62 -0.38 -15.34
C ILE A 96 -24.54 0.70 -15.40
N VAL A 97 -24.89 1.90 -15.88
CA VAL A 97 -23.96 3.03 -15.99
C VAL A 97 -23.52 3.52 -14.61
N LEU A 98 -24.44 3.53 -13.64
CA LEU A 98 -24.15 3.92 -12.26
C LEU A 98 -23.20 2.92 -11.61
N HIS A 99 -23.40 1.62 -11.82
CA HIS A 99 -22.54 0.56 -11.31
C HIS A 99 -21.14 0.62 -11.92
N GLU A 100 -21.03 0.91 -13.23
CA GLU A 100 -19.75 1.14 -13.90
C GLU A 100 -19.03 2.37 -13.34
N ALA A 101 -19.76 3.47 -13.12
CA ALA A 101 -19.21 4.68 -12.54
C ALA A 101 -18.76 4.50 -11.08
N PHE A 102 -19.53 3.75 -10.29
CA PHE A 102 -19.16 3.38 -8.92
C PHE A 102 -17.88 2.53 -8.89
N SER A 103 -17.85 1.45 -9.67
CA SER A 103 -16.66 0.58 -9.82
C SER A 103 -15.46 1.33 -10.42
N GLY A 104 -15.74 2.31 -11.27
CA GLY A 104 -14.78 3.21 -11.88
C GLY A 104 -14.17 4.23 -10.94
N GLY A 105 -14.67 4.34 -9.70
CA GLY A 105 -14.17 5.25 -8.67
C GLY A 105 -14.67 6.69 -8.81
N LEU A 106 -15.84 6.93 -9.43
CA LEU A 106 -16.45 8.27 -9.53
C LEU A 106 -17.30 8.66 -8.30
N PHE A 107 -17.51 7.73 -7.37
CA PHE A 107 -18.33 7.95 -6.20
C PHE A 107 -17.50 7.75 -4.96
N ASN A 108 -17.53 8.75 -4.07
CA ASN A 108 -17.03 8.65 -2.71
C ASN A 108 -18.14 9.12 -1.77
N ASN A 109 -18.42 8.37 -0.70
CA ASN A 109 -19.42 8.70 0.32
C ASN A 109 -20.82 9.10 -0.20
N GLY A 110 -21.30 8.40 -1.24
CA GLY A 110 -22.70 8.47 -1.70
C GLY A 110 -23.10 9.74 -2.46
N LYS A 111 -22.15 10.59 -2.86
CA LYS A 111 -22.42 11.82 -3.63
C LYS A 111 -21.79 11.76 -5.03
N ILE A 112 -22.55 12.17 -6.05
CA ILE A 112 -22.02 12.47 -7.39
C ILE A 112 -21.38 13.84 -7.30
N TYR A 113 -20.05 13.89 -7.24
CA TYR A 113 -19.32 15.15 -7.29
C TYR A 113 -19.14 15.59 -8.75
N ASN A 114 -19.32 16.87 -9.02
CA ASN A 114 -18.97 17.43 -10.32
C ASN A 114 -17.45 17.35 -10.49
N VAL A 115 -17.00 16.58 -11.49
CA VAL A 115 -15.57 16.36 -11.83
C VAL A 115 -14.76 17.67 -11.93
N PHE A 116 -15.40 18.81 -12.17
CA PHE A 116 -14.73 20.11 -12.33
C PHE A 116 -14.25 20.79 -11.03
N LEU A 117 -14.59 20.29 -9.83
CA LEU A 117 -14.30 21.00 -8.57
C LEU A 117 -13.34 20.26 -7.61
N GLU A 118 -13.15 18.94 -7.76
CA GLU A 118 -12.32 18.12 -6.86
C GLU A 118 -11.49 17.10 -7.65
N ASP A 119 -10.48 17.59 -8.38
CA ASP A 119 -9.59 16.78 -9.22
C ASP A 119 -8.76 15.73 -8.46
N ASP A 120 -8.50 15.92 -7.16
CA ASP A 120 -7.54 15.08 -6.41
C ASP A 120 -8.17 13.85 -5.73
N VAL A 121 -9.49 13.85 -5.48
CA VAL A 121 -10.16 12.78 -4.71
C VAL A 121 -10.37 11.52 -5.55
N PHE A 122 -10.75 11.68 -6.82
CA PHE A 122 -11.15 10.58 -7.70
C PHE A 122 -10.02 10.09 -8.62
N ASN A 123 -8.95 10.87 -8.74
CA ASN A 123 -7.85 10.55 -9.64
C ASN A 123 -7.02 9.40 -9.09
N LYS A 124 -7.07 8.24 -9.75
CA LYS A 124 -6.27 7.07 -9.39
C LYS A 124 -4.77 7.33 -9.49
N TRP A 125 -4.35 8.26 -10.35
CA TRP A 125 -2.95 8.53 -10.67
C TRP A 125 -2.45 9.84 -10.04
N THR A 126 -2.75 10.11 -8.76
CA THR A 126 -2.06 11.17 -8.00
C THR A 126 -0.56 10.87 -7.87
N ILE A 127 0.28 11.87 -7.58
CA ILE A 127 1.74 11.65 -7.49
C ILE A 127 2.06 10.59 -6.42
N LEU A 128 1.47 10.73 -5.23
CA LEU A 128 1.69 9.79 -4.13
C LEU A 128 1.14 8.39 -4.45
N LYS A 129 -0.08 8.29 -4.99
CA LYS A 129 -0.67 7.00 -5.41
C LYS A 129 0.14 6.33 -6.52
N SER A 130 0.75 7.10 -7.42
CA SER A 130 1.58 6.56 -8.49
C SER A 130 2.92 6.02 -7.97
N VAL A 131 3.55 6.71 -7.02
CA VAL A 131 4.78 6.22 -6.36
C VAL A 131 4.48 5.00 -5.50
N PHE A 132 3.33 4.99 -4.80
CA PHE A 132 2.85 3.82 -4.07
C PHE A 132 2.55 2.64 -5.00
N PHE A 133 1.88 2.86 -6.12
CA PHE A 133 1.69 1.85 -7.15
C PHE A 133 3.02 1.31 -7.70
N SER A 134 3.99 2.19 -7.94
CA SER A 134 5.32 1.78 -8.37
C SER A 134 6.01 0.92 -7.32
N SER A 135 5.88 1.24 -6.03
CA SER A 135 6.48 0.45 -4.95
C SER A 135 5.82 -0.92 -4.81
N THR A 136 4.51 -1.05 -5.03
CA THR A 136 3.79 -2.34 -4.95
C THR A 136 4.17 -3.31 -6.06
N ILE A 137 4.57 -2.81 -7.24
CA ILE A 137 5.18 -3.63 -8.31
C ILE A 137 6.55 -4.15 -7.82
N LEU A 138 7.38 -3.28 -7.26
CA LEU A 138 8.74 -3.63 -6.82
C LEU A 138 8.77 -4.66 -5.70
N THR A 139 7.79 -4.59 -4.79
CA THR A 139 7.62 -5.50 -3.66
C THR A 139 6.78 -6.72 -3.98
N THR A 140 6.31 -6.85 -5.23
CA THR A 140 5.43 -7.92 -5.70
C THR A 140 4.15 -8.07 -4.89
N ILE A 141 3.66 -6.99 -4.27
CA ILE A 141 2.39 -6.98 -3.54
C ILE A 141 1.23 -6.91 -4.55
N GLY A 142 1.29 -5.96 -5.48
CA GLY A 142 0.35 -5.86 -6.60
C GLY A 142 -1.14 -5.87 -6.23
N TYR A 143 -1.61 -4.90 -5.42
CA TYR A 143 -3.00 -4.82 -4.94
C TYR A 143 -4.09 -4.94 -6.01
N GLY A 144 -3.82 -4.54 -7.26
CA GLY A 144 -4.78 -4.66 -8.35
C GLY A 144 -5.93 -3.63 -8.34
N ASN A 145 -6.03 -2.79 -7.30
CA ASN A 145 -6.99 -1.68 -7.22
C ASN A 145 -6.73 -0.59 -8.29
N ILE A 146 -5.46 -0.41 -8.67
CA ILE A 146 -5.00 0.47 -9.76
C ILE A 146 -4.11 -0.35 -10.68
N VAL A 147 -4.33 -0.26 -11.99
CA VAL A 147 -3.57 -0.99 -13.01
C VAL A 147 -3.36 -0.10 -14.25
N PRO A 148 -2.24 -0.27 -14.98
CA PRO A 148 -2.01 0.47 -16.23
C PRO A 148 -2.96 -0.04 -17.32
N MET A 149 -3.74 0.88 -17.88
CA MET A 149 -4.71 0.60 -18.93
C MET A 149 -4.16 0.93 -20.31
N THR A 150 -3.22 1.87 -20.41
CA THR A 150 -2.59 2.22 -21.69
C THR A 150 -1.60 1.17 -22.14
N THR A 151 -1.43 1.01 -23.45
CA THR A 151 -0.41 0.12 -24.03
C THR A 151 0.99 0.55 -23.58
N GLY A 152 1.27 1.86 -23.53
CA GLY A 152 2.55 2.41 -23.08
C GLY A 152 2.84 2.09 -21.62
N GLY A 153 1.88 2.31 -20.71
CA GLY A 153 2.01 1.99 -19.30
C GLY A 153 2.19 0.50 -19.03
N ARG A 154 1.52 -0.38 -19.80
CA ARG A 154 1.71 -1.84 -19.71
C ARG A 154 3.09 -2.29 -20.17
N VAL A 155 3.59 -1.77 -21.30
CA VAL A 155 4.95 -2.06 -21.77
C VAL A 155 5.99 -1.58 -20.75
N PHE A 156 5.82 -0.35 -20.24
CA PHE A 156 6.68 0.18 -19.19
C PHE A 156 6.64 -0.68 -17.92
N CYS A 157 5.47 -1.13 -17.49
CA CYS A 157 5.30 -2.01 -16.33
C CYS A 157 6.15 -3.28 -16.43
N ILE A 158 6.14 -3.94 -17.59
CA ILE A 158 6.94 -5.15 -17.84
C ILE A 158 8.43 -4.87 -17.67
N LEU A 159 8.95 -3.81 -18.31
CA LEU A 159 10.37 -3.44 -18.25
C LEU A 159 10.78 -2.98 -16.84
N PHE A 160 9.92 -2.19 -16.20
CA PHE A 160 10.13 -1.67 -14.86
C PHE A 160 10.23 -2.80 -13.82
N ALA A 161 9.33 -3.79 -13.89
CA ALA A 161 9.31 -4.95 -13.01
C ALA A 161 10.54 -5.86 -13.22
N PHE A 162 10.94 -6.06 -14.49
CA PHE A 162 12.09 -6.92 -14.83
C PHE A 162 13.40 -6.44 -14.19
N ILE A 163 13.61 -5.12 -14.12
CA ILE A 163 14.80 -4.52 -13.48
C ILE A 163 14.57 -4.34 -11.99
N GLY A 164 13.38 -3.92 -11.60
CA GLY A 164 13.04 -3.52 -10.25
C GLY A 164 13.00 -4.67 -9.25
N ILE A 165 12.39 -5.81 -9.61
CA ILE A 165 12.23 -6.95 -8.70
C ILE A 165 13.60 -7.52 -8.27
N PRO A 166 14.57 -7.80 -9.19
CA PRO A 166 15.92 -8.21 -8.78
C PRO A 166 16.64 -7.20 -7.89
N LEU A 167 16.46 -5.90 -8.14
CA LEU A 167 17.02 -4.84 -7.30
C LEU A 167 16.43 -4.90 -5.89
N THR A 168 15.10 -5.03 -5.77
CA THR A 168 14.42 -5.20 -4.48
C THR A 168 14.93 -6.42 -3.73
N LEU A 169 15.06 -7.57 -4.39
CA LEU A 169 15.59 -8.80 -3.76
C LEU A 169 17.02 -8.61 -3.25
N THR A 170 17.85 -7.86 -3.98
CA THR A 170 19.21 -7.53 -3.56
C THR A 170 19.20 -6.66 -2.30
N VAL A 171 18.34 -5.64 -2.25
CA VAL A 171 18.17 -4.78 -1.07
C VAL A 171 17.67 -5.59 0.13
N ILE A 172 16.66 -6.44 -0.05
CA ILE A 172 16.13 -7.30 1.02
C ILE A 172 17.22 -8.22 1.57
N ALA A 173 18.00 -8.87 0.70
CA ALA A 173 19.07 -9.77 1.13
C ALA A 173 20.16 -9.02 1.93
N ASP A 174 20.48 -7.80 1.53
CA ASP A 174 21.47 -6.96 2.19
C ASP A 174 21.01 -6.45 3.56
N TRP A 175 19.76 -5.96 3.62
CA TRP A 175 19.12 -5.57 4.88
C TRP A 175 18.88 -6.75 5.82
N GLY A 176 18.62 -7.94 5.28
CA GLY A 176 18.54 -9.17 6.06
C GLY A 176 19.85 -9.51 6.78
N ARG A 177 21.01 -9.28 6.13
CA ARG A 177 22.34 -9.45 6.76
C ARG A 177 22.59 -8.43 7.85
N LEU A 178 22.18 -7.18 7.64
CA LEU A 178 22.26 -6.15 8.68
C LEU A 178 21.40 -6.50 9.89
N PHE A 179 20.15 -6.91 9.66
CA PHE A 179 19.24 -7.34 10.71
C PHE A 179 19.82 -8.49 11.52
N ALA A 180 20.34 -9.53 10.86
CA ALA A 180 21.00 -10.66 11.52
C ALA A 180 22.22 -10.21 12.35
N SER A 181 22.99 -9.23 11.87
CA SER A 181 24.15 -8.68 12.58
C SER A 181 23.74 -7.90 13.83
N VAL A 182 22.67 -7.10 13.75
CA VAL A 182 22.10 -6.39 14.89
C VAL A 182 21.57 -7.36 15.93
N VAL A 183 20.79 -8.36 15.51
CA VAL A 183 20.20 -9.37 16.40
C VAL A 183 21.29 -10.20 17.08
N SER A 184 22.31 -10.64 16.34
CA SER A 184 23.43 -11.42 16.92
C SER A 184 24.27 -10.58 17.89
N THR A 185 24.44 -9.29 17.63
CA THR A 185 25.11 -8.37 18.55
C THR A 185 24.28 -8.20 19.82
N PHE A 186 22.98 -7.91 19.70
CA PHE A 186 22.06 -7.78 20.83
C PHE A 186 22.04 -9.05 21.70
N MET A 187 22.01 -10.22 21.08
CA MET A 187 22.08 -11.51 21.80
C MET A 187 23.36 -11.67 22.63
N ARG A 188 24.50 -11.13 22.19
CA ARG A 188 25.76 -11.17 22.97
C ARG A 188 25.72 -10.24 24.19
N TYR A 189 24.93 -9.16 24.14
CA TYR A 189 24.79 -8.22 25.24
C TYR A 189 23.74 -8.66 26.27
N MET A 190 22.86 -9.61 25.93
CA MET A 190 21.92 -10.18 26.91
C MET A 190 22.66 -11.06 27.93
N PRO A 191 22.34 -10.93 29.23
CA PRO A 191 22.95 -11.75 30.27
C PRO A 191 22.63 -13.23 30.07
N PRO A 192 23.56 -14.14 30.39
CA PRO A 192 23.31 -15.57 30.27
C PRO A 192 22.16 -15.98 31.21
N LEU A 193 21.25 -16.81 30.70
CA LEU A 193 20.14 -17.36 31.49
C LEU A 193 20.66 -18.11 32.75
N PRO A 194 19.93 -18.06 33.88
CA PRO A 194 20.29 -18.73 35.12
C PRO A 194 20.49 -20.23 34.93
N HIS A 195 21.42 -20.82 35.70
CA HIS A 195 21.92 -22.18 35.48
C HIS A 195 20.83 -23.26 35.53
N SER A 196 19.78 -23.04 36.34
CA SER A 196 18.63 -23.94 36.50
C SER A 196 17.79 -24.11 35.23
N VAL A 197 17.87 -23.17 34.28
CA VAL A 197 17.08 -23.19 33.02
C VAL A 197 17.93 -23.69 31.83
N LYS A 198 19.26 -23.79 31.98
CA LYS A 198 20.18 -24.12 30.87
C LYS A 198 19.92 -25.49 30.24
N ASN A 199 19.57 -26.52 31.04
CA ASN A 199 19.34 -27.88 30.53
C ASN A 199 17.98 -28.06 29.82
N VAL A 200 16.94 -27.32 30.22
CA VAL A 200 15.65 -27.26 29.50
C VAL A 200 15.78 -26.43 28.20
N SER A 201 16.74 -25.49 28.16
CA SER A 201 16.84 -24.48 27.10
C SER A 201 17.47 -24.93 25.77
N LYS A 202 18.18 -26.07 25.69
CA LYS A 202 18.95 -26.39 24.46
C LYS A 202 18.06 -26.79 23.27
N ILE A 203 16.96 -27.50 23.53
CA ILE A 203 15.91 -27.83 22.54
C ILE A 203 14.90 -26.68 22.41
N ASN A 204 14.66 -25.92 23.48
CA ASN A 204 13.70 -24.79 23.50
C ASN A 204 14.25 -23.44 23.00
N ARG A 205 15.55 -23.32 22.71
CA ARG A 205 16.17 -22.04 22.31
C ARG A 205 15.74 -21.59 20.92
N THR A 206 15.81 -22.47 19.92
CA THR A 206 15.35 -22.15 18.55
C THR A 206 13.87 -21.83 18.53
N SER A 207 13.06 -22.59 19.26
CA SER A 207 11.62 -22.32 19.43
C SER A 207 11.35 -20.97 20.12
N PHE A 208 12.12 -20.62 21.15
CA PHE A 208 12.01 -19.33 21.83
C PHE A 208 12.36 -18.14 20.92
N TYR A 209 13.43 -18.26 20.12
CA TYR A 209 13.79 -17.20 19.15
C TYR A 209 12.76 -17.06 18.04
N ALA A 210 12.21 -18.18 17.55
CA ALA A 210 11.12 -18.15 16.58
C ALA A 210 9.87 -17.47 17.16
N LEU A 211 9.48 -17.82 18.39
CA LEU A 211 8.37 -17.18 19.10
C LEU A 211 8.60 -15.68 19.31
N ALA A 212 9.80 -15.30 19.76
CA ALA A 212 10.16 -13.89 19.95
C ALA A 212 10.12 -13.10 18.63
N ALA A 213 10.56 -13.69 17.51
CA ALA A 213 10.48 -13.07 16.18
C ALA A 213 9.03 -12.88 15.72
N VAL A 214 8.16 -13.86 15.96
CA VAL A 214 6.72 -13.75 15.67
C VAL A 214 6.07 -12.67 16.54
N CYS A 215 6.35 -12.63 17.83
CA CYS A 215 5.87 -11.57 18.72
C CYS A 215 6.35 -10.18 18.27
N PHE A 216 7.61 -10.05 17.87
CA PHE A 216 8.16 -8.81 17.34
C PHE A 216 7.45 -8.37 16.05
N LEU A 217 7.18 -9.31 15.14
CA LEU A 217 6.40 -9.03 13.94
C LEU A 217 4.99 -8.53 14.29
N PHE A 218 4.29 -9.18 15.22
CA PHE A 218 2.96 -8.73 15.67
C PHE A 218 2.98 -7.31 16.26
N VAL A 219 4.00 -6.98 17.06
CA VAL A 219 4.17 -5.62 17.60
C VAL A 219 4.44 -4.62 16.48
N TYR A 220 5.26 -4.98 15.49
CA TYR A 220 5.52 -4.15 14.32
C TYR A 220 4.24 -3.87 13.51
N LEU A 221 3.43 -4.91 13.26
CA LEU A 221 2.15 -4.77 12.56
C LEU A 221 1.15 -3.92 13.37
N ALA A 222 1.08 -4.11 14.69
CA ALA A 222 0.23 -3.30 15.56
C ALA A 222 0.63 -1.82 15.60
N ALA A 223 1.94 -1.53 15.57
CA ALA A 223 2.44 -0.16 15.48
C ALA A 223 2.07 0.49 14.13
N GLY A 224 2.18 -0.26 13.02
CA GLY A 224 1.71 0.19 11.71
C GLY A 224 0.21 0.46 11.69
N ALA A 225 -0.60 -0.44 12.27
CA ALA A 225 -2.05 -0.26 12.40
C ALA A 225 -2.41 1.03 13.14
N ALA A 226 -1.74 1.32 14.25
CA ALA A 226 -1.96 2.56 15.01
C ALA A 226 -1.62 3.81 14.17
N LEU A 227 -0.59 3.75 13.32
CA LEU A 227 -0.26 4.85 12.41
C LEU A 227 -1.36 5.04 11.36
N PHE A 228 -1.85 3.97 10.75
CA PHE A 228 -2.90 4.06 9.73
C PHE A 228 -4.24 4.54 10.28
N VAL A 229 -4.60 4.20 11.52
CA VAL A 229 -5.80 4.77 12.18
C VAL A 229 -5.69 6.29 12.39
N ILE A 230 -4.48 6.82 12.56
CA ILE A 230 -4.26 8.27 12.68
C ILE A 230 -4.27 8.93 11.29
N TRP A 231 -3.90 8.19 10.25
CA TRP A 231 -3.82 8.70 8.88
C TRP A 231 -5.15 8.63 8.13
N GLU A 232 -5.90 7.55 8.32
CA GLU A 232 -7.17 7.26 7.64
C GLU A 232 -8.33 7.41 8.61
N ASP A 233 -9.17 8.43 8.39
CA ASP A 233 -10.27 8.78 9.30
C ASP A 233 -11.35 7.69 9.43
N GLU A 234 -11.50 6.83 8.42
CA GLU A 234 -12.55 5.78 8.39
C GLU A 234 -12.05 4.39 8.81
N TRP A 235 -10.74 4.21 9.09
CA TRP A 235 -10.19 2.88 9.39
C TRP A 235 -10.27 2.56 10.88
N THR A 236 -10.74 1.36 11.21
CA THR A 236 -10.58 0.82 12.56
C THR A 236 -9.16 0.28 12.78
N PHE A 237 -8.77 0.06 14.04
CA PHE A 237 -7.49 -0.59 14.34
C PHE A 237 -7.36 -1.98 13.69
N PHE A 238 -8.46 -2.72 13.60
CA PHE A 238 -8.46 -4.03 12.95
C PHE A 238 -8.23 -3.89 11.44
N ASP A 239 -8.83 -2.91 10.78
CA ASP A 239 -8.62 -2.62 9.35
C ASP A 239 -7.15 -2.27 9.08
N GLY A 240 -6.56 -1.39 9.91
CA GLY A 240 -5.14 -1.06 9.82
C GLY A 240 -4.22 -2.26 10.06
N PHE A 241 -4.56 -3.15 11.00
CA PHE A 241 -3.78 -4.35 11.28
C PHE A 241 -3.89 -5.38 10.15
N TYR A 242 -5.11 -5.61 9.66
CA TYR A 242 -5.40 -6.48 8.53
C TYR A 242 -4.67 -5.99 7.28
N PHE A 243 -4.75 -4.69 6.97
CA PHE A 243 -4.00 -4.07 5.90
C PHE A 243 -2.49 -4.32 6.04
N CYS A 244 -1.90 -4.01 7.21
CA CYS A 244 -0.48 -4.26 7.46
C CYS A 244 -0.09 -5.73 7.25
N PHE A 245 -0.93 -6.67 7.71
CA PHE A 245 -0.67 -8.10 7.57
C PHE A 245 -0.69 -8.57 6.10
N ILE A 246 -1.75 -8.22 5.35
CA ILE A 246 -1.91 -8.57 3.93
C ILE A 246 -0.81 -7.92 3.06
N THR A 247 -0.39 -6.71 3.41
CA THR A 247 0.73 -5.99 2.79
C THR A 247 2.06 -6.71 3.02
N MET A 248 2.40 -7.00 4.28
CA MET A 248 3.69 -7.57 4.67
C MET A 248 3.87 -9.02 4.22
N THR A 249 2.77 -9.76 4.09
CA THR A 249 2.76 -11.12 3.54
C THR A 249 2.70 -11.15 2.01
N THR A 250 2.69 -9.97 1.37
CA THR A 250 2.58 -9.80 -0.09
C THR A 250 1.38 -10.50 -0.72
N ILE A 251 0.28 -10.64 0.03
CA ILE A 251 -0.99 -11.18 -0.48
C ILE A 251 -1.69 -10.12 -1.34
N GLY A 252 -1.74 -8.88 -0.83
CA GLY A 252 -2.19 -7.72 -1.60
C GLY A 252 -3.60 -7.82 -2.18
N PHE A 253 -4.64 -8.03 -1.36
CA PHE A 253 -6.02 -8.09 -1.88
C PHE A 253 -6.52 -6.79 -2.52
N GLY A 254 -6.03 -5.64 -2.06
CA GLY A 254 -6.40 -4.33 -2.61
C GLY A 254 -7.80 -3.85 -2.23
N ASP A 255 -8.43 -4.54 -1.28
CA ASP A 255 -9.68 -4.17 -0.63
C ASP A 255 -9.53 -2.96 0.31
N LEU A 256 -8.40 -2.86 1.00
CA LEU A 256 -7.99 -1.69 1.75
C LEU A 256 -6.66 -1.14 1.24
N VAL A 257 -6.62 0.17 1.01
CA VAL A 257 -5.46 0.87 0.47
C VAL A 257 -5.51 2.32 0.96
N PRO A 258 -4.40 2.89 1.47
CA PRO A 258 -4.38 4.26 1.96
C PRO A 258 -4.68 5.25 0.83
N SER A 259 -5.43 6.30 1.17
CA SER A 259 -6.09 7.21 0.23
C SER A 259 -5.37 8.54 0.00
#